data_AF-A0A817P1D5-F1
#
_entry.id   AF-A0A817P1D5-F1
#
_cell.length_a   1.000
_cell.length_b   1.000
_cell.length_c   1.000
_cell.angle_alpha   90.00
_cell.angle_beta   90.00
_cell.angle_gamma   90.00
#
_symmetry.space_group_name_H-M   'P 1'
#
loop_
_entity.id
_entity.type
_entity.pdbx_description
1 polymer ?
#
loop_
_entity_poly.entity_id
_entity_poly.type
_entity_poly.pdbx_seq_one_letter_code
_entity_poly.pdbx_strand_id
1 'polypeptide(L)'
;MANCENLDLADEPNFSTLLKSVAELQSLGSDIGIERQAIPPSIFQEEHDKSINPDNEQETLQIIKQTTDIARHAMNLIIRGIQLYALCASRKSKCFNSFSSAISCIREQHGSCQPPKHLLLEWERNVMLIDLFTNDEGLYCNRRIAQYMFDICMETFDWLRSIVNNNK
;
A
#
# COMPACT_ATOMS: atom_id res chain seq x y z
N MET A 1 -20.33 21.05 2.47
CA MET A 1 -18.93 20.92 2.93
C MET A 1 -18.87 19.71 3.86
N ALA A 2 -18.20 18.64 3.48
CA ALA A 2 -18.01 17.50 4.38
C ALA A 2 -16.80 17.80 5.26
N ASN A 3 -17.05 18.25 6.50
CA ASN A 3 -15.99 18.40 7.49
C ASN A 3 -15.45 17.02 7.87
N CYS A 4 -14.12 16.91 7.90
CA CYS A 4 -13.45 15.68 8.30
C CYS A 4 -13.60 15.38 9.80
N GLU A 5 -14.16 16.32 10.57
CA GLU A 5 -14.49 16.26 12.00
C GLU A 5 -15.39 15.07 12.41
N ASN A 6 -15.91 14.28 11.46
CA ASN A 6 -16.71 13.08 11.73
C ASN A 6 -16.07 11.78 11.21
N LEU A 7 -14.83 11.83 10.71
CA LEU A 7 -14.13 10.69 10.12
C LEU A 7 -13.28 10.02 11.22
N ASP A 8 -13.95 9.26 12.08
CA ASP A 8 -13.29 8.56 13.17
C ASP A 8 -12.73 7.21 12.72
N LEU A 9 -11.54 7.25 12.11
CA LEU A 9 -10.77 6.06 11.78
C LEU A 9 -10.15 5.40 13.02
N ALA A 10 -10.00 6.13 14.13
CA ALA A 10 -9.32 5.63 15.32
C ALA A 10 -10.16 4.57 16.04
N ASP A 11 -11.49 4.73 16.00
CA ASP A 11 -12.44 3.82 16.61
C ASP A 11 -12.75 2.57 15.76
N GLU A 12 -12.26 2.50 14.52
CA GLU A 12 -12.46 1.34 13.67
C GLU A 12 -11.54 0.17 14.12
N PRO A 13 -12.10 -0.99 14.53
CA PRO A 13 -11.30 -2.15 14.94
C PRO A 13 -10.32 -2.62 13.85
N ASN A 14 -10.71 -2.41 12.59
CA ASN A 14 -9.91 -2.72 11.43
C ASN A 14 -8.66 -1.84 11.33
N PHE A 15 -8.69 -0.60 11.83
CA PHE A 15 -7.54 0.31 11.80
C PHE A 15 -6.41 -0.15 12.74
N SER A 16 -6.75 -0.63 13.95
CA SER A 16 -5.77 -1.20 14.89
C SER A 16 -5.07 -2.45 14.31
N THR A 17 -5.85 -3.33 13.68
CA THR A 17 -5.29 -4.49 12.96
C THR A 17 -4.37 -4.05 11.83
N LEU A 18 -4.78 -3.02 11.10
CA LEU A 18 -4.03 -2.46 9.99
C LEU A 18 -2.67 -1.89 10.44
N LEU A 19 -2.61 -1.21 11.60
CA LEU A 19 -1.35 -0.72 12.20
C LEU A 19 -0.39 -1.85 12.54
N LYS A 20 -0.89 -2.97 13.09
CA LYS A 20 -0.06 -4.14 13.40
C LYS A 20 0.52 -4.76 12.13
N SER A 21 -0.32 -4.95 11.10
CA SER A 21 0.13 -5.54 9.85
C SER A 21 1.16 -4.68 9.10
N VAL A 22 1.12 -3.36 9.27
CA VAL A 22 2.17 -2.46 8.74
C VAL A 22 3.48 -2.60 9.50
N ALA A 23 3.44 -2.73 10.82
CA ALA A 23 4.66 -2.98 11.60
C ALA A 23 5.29 -4.33 11.22
N GLU A 24 4.47 -5.35 10.99
CA GLU A 24 4.92 -6.64 10.46
C GLU A 24 5.56 -6.49 9.07
N LEU A 25 4.92 -5.75 8.15
CA LEU A 25 5.48 -5.46 6.82
C LEU A 25 6.85 -4.78 6.91
N GLN A 26 7.01 -3.80 7.81
CA GLN A 26 8.28 -3.11 8.02
C GLN A 26 9.37 -4.05 8.53
N SER A 27 9.04 -4.94 9.48
CA SER A 27 9.97 -5.96 9.97
C SER A 27 10.42 -6.90 8.84
N LEU A 28 9.47 -7.45 8.08
CA LEU A 28 9.75 -8.37 6.97
C LEU A 28 10.56 -7.69 5.87
N GLY A 29 10.25 -6.43 5.55
CA GLY A 29 11.00 -5.64 4.58
C GLY A 29 12.47 -5.51 4.97
N SER A 30 12.74 -5.09 6.22
CA SER A 30 14.10 -4.87 6.71
C SER A 30 14.95 -6.14 6.67
N ASP A 31 14.35 -7.31 6.95
CA ASP A 31 15.04 -8.62 6.90
C ASP A 31 15.66 -8.93 5.52
N ILE A 32 15.10 -8.36 4.45
CA ILE A 32 15.63 -8.53 3.08
C ILE A 32 16.14 -7.22 2.46
N GLY A 33 16.30 -6.17 3.28
CA GLY A 33 16.80 -4.85 2.89
C GLY A 33 15.83 -4.02 2.04
N ILE A 34 14.52 -4.26 2.17
CA ILE A 34 13.48 -3.34 1.70
C ILE A 34 13.15 -2.39 2.84
N GLU A 35 13.49 -1.12 2.66
CA GLU A 35 13.31 -0.07 3.66
C GLU A 35 12.77 1.18 2.99
N ARG A 36 12.10 2.03 3.77
CA ARG A 36 11.48 3.23 3.21
C ARG A 36 12.52 4.15 2.57
N GLN A 37 12.32 4.48 1.30
CA GLN A 37 13.22 5.38 0.58
C GLN A 37 12.70 6.82 0.59
N ALA A 38 13.62 7.78 0.70
CA ALA A 38 13.26 9.21 0.59
C ALA A 38 12.79 9.60 -0.82
N ILE A 39 13.26 8.85 -1.82
CA ILE A 39 12.86 8.98 -3.22
C ILE A 39 12.51 7.57 -3.71
N PRO A 40 11.25 7.27 -4.01
CA PRO A 40 10.86 5.94 -4.46
C PRO A 40 11.52 5.63 -5.82
N PRO A 41 11.99 4.39 -6.03
CA PRO A 41 12.61 3.99 -7.28
C PRO A 41 11.57 3.98 -8.41
N SER A 42 11.89 4.54 -9.58
CA SER A 42 11.03 4.42 -10.75
C SER A 42 10.97 2.96 -11.20
N ILE A 43 9.79 2.35 -11.31
CA ILE A 43 9.64 0.99 -11.89
C ILE A 43 10.02 0.91 -13.37
N PHE A 44 10.19 2.07 -14.04
CA PHE A 44 10.50 2.17 -15.48
C PHE A 44 11.99 2.39 -15.77
N GLN A 45 12.84 2.46 -14.74
CA GLN A 45 14.30 2.48 -14.93
C GLN A 45 14.81 1.05 -15.10
N GLU A 46 15.70 0.81 -16.06
CA GLU A 46 16.43 -0.45 -16.18
C GLU A 46 17.53 -0.50 -15.11
N GLU A 47 17.50 -1.53 -14.26
CA GLU A 47 18.66 -1.91 -13.46
C GLU A 47 18.90 -3.42 -13.61
N HIS A 48 20.16 -3.82 -13.72
CA HIS A 48 20.54 -5.22 -13.61
C HIS A 48 20.31 -5.68 -12.17
N ASP A 49 19.42 -6.65 -11.97
CA ASP A 49 19.12 -7.20 -10.65
C ASP A 49 20.35 -7.95 -10.10
N LYS A 50 21.12 -7.28 -9.25
CA LYS A 50 22.33 -7.84 -8.62
C LYS A 50 22.02 -8.83 -7.49
N SER A 51 20.74 -9.07 -7.19
CA SER A 51 20.33 -10.02 -6.14
C SER A 51 20.47 -11.49 -6.56
N ILE A 52 20.70 -11.76 -7.85
CA ILE A 52 20.86 -13.11 -8.39
C ILE A 52 22.33 -13.53 -8.28
N ASN A 53 22.63 -14.42 -7.33
CA ASN A 53 23.90 -15.14 -7.31
C ASN A 53 23.69 -16.55 -7.89
N PRO A 54 24.11 -16.83 -9.13
CA PRO A 54 23.81 -18.09 -9.81
C PRO A 54 24.43 -19.32 -9.13
N ASP A 55 25.39 -19.11 -8.21
CA ASP A 55 26.08 -20.18 -7.49
C ASP A 55 25.28 -20.72 -6.28
N ASN A 56 24.16 -20.08 -5.90
CA ASN A 56 23.30 -20.53 -4.80
C ASN A 56 21.80 -20.39 -5.12
N GLU A 57 21.29 -21.35 -5.90
CA GLU A 57 19.91 -21.37 -6.41
C GLU A 57 18.85 -21.36 -5.30
N GLN A 58 19.06 -22.08 -4.19
CA GLN A 58 18.11 -22.12 -3.07
C GLN A 58 17.98 -20.78 -2.35
N GLU A 59 19.10 -20.11 -2.10
CA GLU A 59 19.10 -18.78 -1.48
C GLU A 59 18.44 -17.75 -2.40
N THR A 60 18.73 -17.80 -3.70
CA THR A 60 18.11 -16.93 -4.70
C THR A 60 16.59 -17.11 -4.76
N LEU A 61 16.11 -18.35 -4.79
CA LEU A 61 14.67 -18.65 -4.77
C LEU A 61 13.98 -18.18 -3.47
N GLN A 62 14.65 -18.32 -2.33
CA GLN A 62 14.13 -17.85 -1.05
C GLN A 62 13.97 -16.32 -1.03
N ILE A 63 14.96 -15.58 -1.51
CA ILE A 63 14.92 -14.11 -1.60
C ILE A 63 13.79 -13.66 -2.53
N ILE A 64 13.62 -14.30 -3.70
CA ILE A 64 12.53 -13.99 -4.64
C ILE A 64 11.17 -14.21 -3.99
N LYS A 65 11.00 -15.32 -3.25
CA LYS A 65 9.76 -15.61 -2.55
C LYS A 65 9.45 -14.57 -1.47
N GLN A 66 10.41 -14.26 -0.60
CA GLN A 66 10.25 -13.24 0.45
C GLN A 66 9.91 -11.87 -0.14
N THR A 67 10.60 -11.49 -1.22
CA THR A 67 10.36 -10.26 -1.97
C THR A 67 8.92 -10.19 -2.49
N THR A 68 8.45 -11.29 -3.08
CA THR A 68 7.09 -11.43 -3.59
C THR A 68 6.06 -11.33 -2.48
N ASP A 69 6.30 -11.97 -1.34
CA ASP A 69 5.42 -11.93 -0.18
C ASP A 69 5.32 -10.51 0.39
N ILE A 70 6.42 -9.76 0.46
CA ILE A 70 6.43 -8.34 0.88
C ILE A 70 5.63 -7.47 -0.08
N ALA A 71 5.83 -7.62 -1.40
CA ALA A 71 5.08 -6.86 -2.39
C ALA A 71 3.58 -7.11 -2.26
N ARG A 72 3.19 -8.39 -2.18
CA ARG A 72 1.79 -8.80 -2.03
C ARG A 72 1.18 -8.28 -0.73
N HIS A 73 1.93 -8.36 0.38
CA HIS A 73 1.47 -7.84 1.66
C HIS A 73 1.28 -6.32 1.63
N ALA A 74 2.24 -5.58 1.04
CA ALA A 74 2.14 -4.14 0.84
C ALA A 74 0.91 -3.75 -0.01
N MET A 75 0.70 -4.41 -1.15
CA MET A 75 -0.46 -4.16 -2.01
C MET A 75 -1.80 -4.44 -1.31
N ASN A 76 -1.88 -5.54 -0.55
CA ASN A 76 -3.07 -5.85 0.26
C ASN A 76 -3.34 -4.78 1.32
N LEU A 77 -2.30 -4.26 1.97
CA LEU A 77 -2.43 -3.21 2.96
C LEU A 77 -2.85 -1.86 2.34
N ILE A 78 -2.35 -1.54 1.13
CA ILE A 78 -2.82 -0.40 0.34
C ILE A 78 -4.33 -0.53 0.07
N ILE A 79 -4.79 -1.67 -0.44
CA ILE A 79 -6.22 -1.92 -0.71
C ILE A 79 -7.04 -1.71 0.57
N ARG A 80 -6.66 -2.39 1.66
CA ARG A 80 -7.41 -2.35 2.92
C ARG A 80 -7.45 -0.95 3.51
N GLY A 81 -6.34 -0.22 3.50
CA GLY A 81 -6.27 1.15 3.99
C GLY A 81 -7.19 2.09 3.22
N ILE A 82 -7.19 2.00 1.89
CA ILE A 82 -8.03 2.82 1.02
C ILE A 82 -9.51 2.46 1.16
N GLN A 83 -9.84 1.16 1.20
CA GLN A 83 -11.22 0.70 1.42
C GLN A 83 -11.76 1.17 2.77
N LEU A 84 -10.95 1.09 3.83
CA LEU A 84 -11.32 1.56 5.17
C LEU A 84 -11.63 3.07 5.15
N TYR A 85 -10.73 3.88 4.57
CA TYR A 85 -10.99 5.31 4.44
C TYR A 85 -12.24 5.60 3.61
N ALA A 86 -12.39 4.96 2.44
CA ALA A 86 -13.55 5.16 1.58
C ALA A 86 -14.86 4.81 2.30
N LEU A 87 -14.87 3.71 3.09
CA LEU A 87 -16.00 3.31 3.92
C LEU A 87 -16.36 4.41 4.93
N CYS A 88 -15.38 4.91 5.68
CA CYS A 88 -15.60 5.98 6.66
C CYS A 88 -16.03 7.30 6.00
N ALA A 89 -15.39 7.69 4.89
CA ALA A 89 -15.75 8.89 4.12
C ALA A 89 -17.17 8.81 3.53
N SER A 90 -17.63 7.61 3.18
CA SER A 90 -19.01 7.36 2.77
C SER A 90 -20.01 7.30 3.94
N ARG A 91 -19.55 7.48 5.19
CA ARG A 91 -20.35 7.26 6.41
C ARG A 91 -20.99 5.87 6.45
N LYS A 92 -20.25 4.85 5.98
CA LYS A 92 -20.68 3.45 5.90
C LYS A 92 -21.92 3.23 5.02
N SER A 93 -22.26 4.18 4.14
CA SER A 93 -23.42 4.07 3.23
C SER A 93 -23.12 3.29 1.95
N LYS A 94 -21.83 3.06 1.64
CA LYS A 94 -21.39 2.32 0.45
C LYS A 94 -20.49 1.16 0.84
N CYS A 95 -20.64 0.03 0.14
CA CYS A 95 -19.67 -1.07 0.16
C CYS A 95 -18.76 -0.95 -1.07
N PHE A 96 -17.45 -1.14 -0.86
CA PHE A 96 -16.45 -1.06 -1.92
C PHE A 96 -15.94 -2.46 -2.25
N ASN A 97 -16.40 -3.00 -3.38
CA ASN A 97 -16.05 -4.35 -3.82
C ASN A 97 -14.77 -4.39 -4.66
N SER A 98 -14.18 -3.24 -4.99
CA SER A 98 -12.93 -3.15 -5.75
C SER A 98 -12.10 -1.95 -5.34
N PHE A 99 -10.79 -2.05 -5.56
CA PHE A 99 -9.84 -0.98 -5.31
C PHE A 99 -10.20 0.29 -6.09
N SER A 100 -10.51 0.15 -7.38
CA SER A 100 -10.95 1.25 -8.26
C SER A 100 -12.20 1.98 -7.77
N SER A 101 -13.17 1.25 -7.20
CA SER A 101 -14.39 1.86 -6.65
C SER A 101 -14.11 2.70 -5.41
N ALA A 102 -13.17 2.25 -4.56
CA ALA A 102 -12.73 2.97 -3.39
C ALA A 102 -11.98 4.25 -3.79
N ILE A 103 -11.02 4.17 -4.72
CA ILE A 103 -10.31 5.35 -5.26
C ILE A 103 -11.28 6.36 -5.85
N SER A 104 -12.25 5.91 -6.64
CA SER A 104 -13.26 6.80 -7.26
C SER A 104 -14.05 7.56 -6.20
N CYS A 105 -14.46 6.90 -5.13
CA CYS A 105 -15.15 7.55 -4.02
C CYS A 105 -14.28 8.58 -3.30
N ILE A 106 -12.99 8.31 -3.11
CA ILE A 106 -12.05 9.24 -2.47
C ILE A 106 -11.85 10.49 -3.33
N ARG A 107 -11.72 10.30 -4.64
CA ARG A 107 -11.55 11.40 -5.61
C ARG A 107 -12.73 12.38 -5.63
N GLU A 108 -13.94 11.86 -5.45
CA GLU A 108 -15.18 12.65 -5.40
C GLU A 108 -15.33 13.43 -4.08
N GLN A 109 -14.54 13.11 -3.04
CA GLN A 109 -14.54 13.89 -1.81
C GLN A 109 -13.91 15.25 -2.05
N HIS A 110 -14.50 16.32 -1.53
CA HIS A 110 -13.90 17.65 -1.53
C HIS A 110 -13.57 18.05 -0.09
N GLY A 111 -12.31 18.35 0.21
CA GLY A 111 -11.92 18.85 1.52
C GLY A 111 -10.49 18.50 1.94
N SER A 112 -10.18 18.83 3.19
CA SER A 112 -8.86 18.69 3.83
C SER A 112 -8.38 17.26 4.02
N CYS A 113 -9.24 16.26 3.81
CA CYS A 113 -8.90 14.84 3.94
C CYS A 113 -8.63 14.15 2.61
N GLN A 114 -8.49 14.90 1.52
CA GLN A 114 -7.98 14.31 0.27
C GLN A 114 -6.54 13.82 0.44
N PRO A 115 -6.18 12.70 -0.20
CA PRO A 115 -4.79 12.29 -0.29
C PRO A 115 -3.95 13.32 -1.07
N PRO A 116 -2.63 13.38 -0.83
CA PRO A 116 -1.72 14.08 -1.71
C PRO A 116 -1.94 13.68 -3.17
N LYS A 117 -1.88 14.65 -4.09
CA LYS A 117 -2.18 14.40 -5.52
C LYS A 117 -1.29 13.33 -6.14
N HIS A 118 -0.01 13.28 -5.77
CA HIS A 118 0.90 12.28 -6.30
C HIS A 118 0.57 10.88 -5.78
N LEU A 119 0.19 10.75 -4.51
CA LEU A 119 -0.23 9.48 -3.93
C LEU A 119 -1.49 8.94 -4.61
N LEU A 120 -2.47 9.82 -4.89
CA LEU A 120 -3.65 9.45 -5.67
C LEU A 120 -3.28 8.94 -7.07
N LEU A 121 -2.36 9.63 -7.76
CA LEU A 121 -1.87 9.19 -9.08
C LEU A 121 -1.14 7.84 -8.98
N GLU A 122 -0.39 7.59 -7.92
CA GLU A 122 0.28 6.31 -7.73
C GLU A 122 -0.71 5.17 -7.51
N TRP A 123 -1.79 5.39 -6.77
CA TRP A 123 -2.85 4.40 -6.66
C TRP A 123 -3.49 4.12 -8.01
N GLU A 124 -3.85 5.17 -8.77
CA GLU A 124 -4.48 5.04 -10.09
C GLU A 124 -3.59 4.32 -11.11
N ARG A 125 -2.29 4.63 -11.13
CA ARG A 125 -1.31 3.99 -12.03
C ARG A 125 -1.09 2.53 -11.70
N ASN A 126 -1.14 2.17 -10.42
CA ASN A 126 -0.81 0.82 -9.96
C ASN A 126 -2.05 -0.06 -9.73
N VAL A 127 -3.27 0.40 -10.04
CA VAL A 127 -4.52 -0.39 -9.89
C VAL A 127 -4.37 -1.78 -10.50
N MET A 128 -3.96 -1.86 -11.77
CA MET A 128 -3.83 -3.15 -12.47
C MET A 128 -2.78 -4.05 -11.83
N LEU A 129 -1.65 -3.49 -11.39
CA LEU A 129 -0.58 -4.26 -10.76
C LEU A 129 -1.04 -4.80 -9.40
N ILE A 130 -1.70 -3.96 -8.62
CA ILE A 130 -2.30 -4.31 -7.33
C ILE A 130 -3.36 -5.41 -7.50
N ASP A 131 -4.29 -5.25 -8.45
CA ASP A 131 -5.31 -6.26 -8.73
C ASP A 131 -4.68 -7.57 -9.20
N LEU A 132 -3.64 -7.52 -10.03
CA LEU A 132 -2.97 -8.73 -10.54
C LEU A 132 -2.30 -9.53 -9.42
N PHE A 133 -1.48 -8.88 -8.59
CA PHE A 133 -0.70 -9.55 -7.54
C PHE A 133 -1.51 -9.97 -6.31
N THR A 134 -2.70 -9.41 -6.15
CA THR A 134 -3.62 -9.76 -5.05
C THR A 134 -4.54 -10.91 -5.42
N ASN A 135 -4.78 -11.13 -6.72
CA ASN A 135 -5.63 -12.24 -7.21
C ASN A 135 -4.85 -13.44 -7.74
N ASP A 136 -3.56 -13.28 -8.09
CA ASP A 136 -2.71 -14.37 -8.62
C ASP A 136 -1.53 -14.70 -7.68
N GLU A 137 -1.58 -15.89 -7.08
CA GLU A 137 -0.54 -16.38 -6.18
C GLU A 137 0.75 -16.82 -6.90
N GLY A 138 0.69 -17.07 -8.22
CA GLY A 138 1.79 -17.63 -9.01
C GLY A 138 2.79 -16.59 -9.53
N LEU A 139 2.52 -15.31 -9.36
CA LEU A 139 3.38 -14.24 -9.86
C LEU A 139 4.52 -13.93 -8.90
N TYR A 140 5.75 -14.01 -9.40
CA TYR A 140 6.94 -13.53 -8.71
C TYR A 140 7.18 -12.07 -9.05
N CYS A 141 7.63 -11.28 -8.07
CA CYS A 141 8.12 -9.93 -8.33
C CYS A 141 9.60 -9.80 -8.02
N ASN A 142 10.25 -8.87 -8.71
CA ASN A 142 11.60 -8.45 -8.36
C ASN A 142 11.58 -7.51 -7.14
N ARG A 143 12.77 -7.27 -6.59
CA ARG A 143 12.95 -6.41 -5.41
C ARG A 143 12.49 -4.98 -5.64
N ARG A 144 12.57 -4.48 -6.87
CA ARG A 144 12.16 -3.12 -7.23
C ARG A 144 10.66 -2.92 -7.08
N ILE A 145 9.85 -3.85 -7.58
CA ILE A 145 8.39 -3.81 -7.44
C ILE A 145 8.03 -3.90 -5.95
N ALA A 146 8.67 -4.79 -5.20
CA ALA A 146 8.44 -4.92 -3.77
C ALA A 146 8.78 -3.62 -3.02
N GLN A 147 9.93 -3.02 -3.30
CA GLN A 147 10.35 -1.73 -2.74
C GLN A 147 9.36 -0.61 -3.10
N TYR A 148 8.95 -0.53 -4.36
CA TYR A 148 8.03 0.49 -4.83
C TYR A 148 6.65 0.40 -4.15
N MET A 149 6.10 -0.82 -4.06
CA MET A 149 4.83 -1.06 -3.37
C MET A 149 4.95 -0.84 -1.87
N PHE A 150 6.09 -1.19 -1.27
CA PHE A 150 6.39 -0.90 0.12
C PHE A 150 6.34 0.61 0.38
N ASP A 151 6.99 1.42 -0.45
CA ASP A 151 7.01 2.88 -0.30
C ASP A 151 5.60 3.48 -0.45
N ILE A 152 4.83 3.06 -1.46
CA ILE A 152 3.43 3.49 -1.64
C ILE A 152 2.58 3.08 -0.43
N CYS A 153 2.79 1.87 0.10
CA CYS A 153 2.12 1.41 1.32
C CYS A 153 2.45 2.33 2.49
N MET A 154 3.73 2.55 2.79
CA MET A 154 4.15 3.42 3.90
C MET A 154 3.56 4.83 3.76
N GLU A 155 3.56 5.40 2.56
CA GLU A 155 2.99 6.73 2.33
C GLU A 155 1.46 6.75 2.51
N THR A 156 0.77 5.71 2.03
CA THR A 156 -0.67 5.53 2.27
C THR A 156 -0.98 5.52 3.77
N PHE A 157 -0.15 4.87 4.58
CA PHE A 157 -0.32 4.84 6.02
C PHE A 157 -0.03 6.16 6.72
N ASP A 158 1.01 6.86 6.31
CA ASP A 158 1.28 8.19 6.86
C ASP A 158 0.12 9.14 6.61
N TRP A 159 -0.45 9.09 5.41
CA TRP A 159 -1.65 9.85 5.08
C TRP A 159 -2.83 9.45 5.98
N LEU A 160 -3.13 8.16 6.12
CA LEU A 160 -4.21 7.69 7.01
C LEU A 160 -4.00 8.14 8.48
N ARG A 161 -2.75 8.03 8.99
CA ARG A 161 -2.41 8.52 10.34
C ARG A 161 -2.56 10.03 10.46
N SER A 162 -2.24 10.78 9.41
CA SER A 162 -2.43 12.24 9.39
C SER A 162 -3.90 12.60 9.53
N ILE A 163 -4.81 11.86 8.87
CA ILE A 163 -6.26 12.07 9.01
C ILE A 163 -6.71 11.81 10.44
N VAL A 164 -6.27 10.69 11.04
CA VAL A 164 -6.58 10.36 12.44
C VAL A 164 -6.09 11.44 13.41
N ASN A 165 -4.87 11.94 13.21
CA ASN A 165 -4.26 12.93 14.10
C ASN A 165 -4.86 14.33 13.93
N ASN A 166 -5.27 14.70 12.71
CA ASN A 166 -5.91 15.98 12.43
C ASN A 166 -7.38 16.05 12.89
N ASN A 167 -7.97 14.90 13.23
CA ASN A 167 -9.33 14.78 13.77
C ASN A 167 -9.37 14.73 15.31
N LYS A 168 -8.24 14.92 16.00
CA LYS A 168 -8.15 15.08 17.46
C LYS A 168 -8.01 16.54 17.84
#